data_AF-U6DG45-F1
#
_entry.id   AF-U6DG45-F1
#
_cell.length_a   1.000
_cell.length_b   1.000
_cell.length_c   1.000
_cell.angle_alpha   90.00
_cell.angle_beta   90.00
_cell.angle_gamma   90.00
#
_symmetry.space_group_name_H-M   'P 1'
#
loop_
_entity.id
_entity.type
_entity.pdbx_description
1 polymer ?
#
loop_
_entity_poly.entity_id
_entity_poly.type
_entity_poly.pdbx_seq_one_letter_code
_entity_poly.pdbx_strand_id
1 'polypeptide(L)'
;MSGHRSTRKRCGDSHPESPVGFGHMSTPGCVLNKLFQLPTPPLSRHQLKRLEEHRYQSAGRSLLEPLMQGYWEWLVGRVPSWIAPNLITIIGLSINICTTVLLVFYCPTATEQAPLWAYIACACGLFIYQSLDAIDGKQARRTNSSSPLGELFDHGCDSLSTVFVVLGTCIAVQLGTNPDWMFFCCFAGTFMFYCAHWQTYVSGTLRFGI
;
A
#
# COMPACT_ATOMS: atom_id res chain seq x y z
N MET A 1 -21.16 -51.59 -44.69
CA MET A 1 -20.16 -52.56 -44.20
C MET A 1 -19.30 -51.82 -43.18
N SER A 2 -19.68 -51.62 -41.92
CA SER A 2 -19.85 -52.55 -40.79
C SER A 2 -18.70 -53.54 -40.57
N GLY A 3 -17.96 -53.31 -39.48
CA GLY A 3 -17.02 -54.18 -38.77
C GLY A 3 -16.54 -53.38 -37.53
N HIS A 4 -17.06 -53.55 -36.29
CA HIS A 4 -16.88 -54.66 -35.33
C HIS A 4 -15.42 -55.13 -35.28
N ARG A 5 -14.69 -55.27 -34.15
CA ARG A 5 -14.94 -55.39 -32.70
C ARG A 5 -13.51 -55.33 -32.08
N SER A 6 -13.21 -54.85 -30.88
CA SER A 6 -13.23 -55.68 -29.66
C SER A 6 -12.53 -54.95 -28.49
N THR A 7 -13.22 -54.95 -27.37
CA THR A 7 -12.82 -54.61 -25.99
C THR A 7 -11.69 -55.48 -25.43
N ARG A 8 -10.89 -54.94 -24.49
CA ARG A 8 -10.29 -55.74 -23.40
C ARG A 8 -10.34 -54.98 -22.07
N LYS A 9 -11.10 -55.55 -21.13
CA LYS A 9 -11.22 -55.23 -19.69
C LYS A 9 -10.32 -56.20 -18.90
N ARG A 10 -9.72 -55.74 -17.78
CA ARG A 10 -9.34 -56.51 -16.57
C ARG A 10 -8.92 -55.47 -15.50
N CYS A 11 -9.57 -55.17 -14.37
CA CYS A 11 -10.32 -55.85 -13.30
C CYS A 11 -9.46 -56.53 -12.20
N GLY A 12 -9.50 -55.92 -10.99
CA GLY A 12 -9.29 -56.47 -9.62
C GLY A 12 -7.87 -56.94 -9.25
N ASP A 13 -7.36 -56.90 -8.02
CA ASP A 13 -7.70 -56.41 -6.66
C ASP A 13 -6.34 -56.46 -5.92
N SER A 14 -5.99 -55.64 -4.92
CA SER A 14 -6.30 -55.87 -3.49
C SER A 14 -5.34 -55.01 -2.63
N HIS A 15 -5.87 -54.38 -1.58
CA HIS A 15 -5.12 -53.87 -0.42
C HIS A 15 -4.66 -55.07 0.44
N PRO A 16 -3.56 -54.95 1.22
CA PRO A 16 -3.74 -54.61 2.63
C PRO A 16 -2.61 -53.78 3.30
N GLU A 17 -3.01 -53.17 4.42
CA GLU A 17 -2.22 -52.88 5.63
C GLU A 17 -1.13 -51.78 5.66
N SER A 18 -1.53 -50.68 6.32
CA SER A 18 -0.68 -49.77 7.08
C SER A 18 -0.08 -50.43 8.33
N PRO A 19 1.03 -49.89 8.85
CA PRO A 19 1.02 -49.55 10.26
C PRO A 19 1.46 -48.09 10.55
N VAL A 20 0.74 -47.55 11.52
CA VAL A 20 0.99 -46.41 12.42
C VAL A 20 2.45 -45.96 12.53
N GLY A 21 2.69 -44.68 12.26
CA GLY A 21 3.93 -43.95 12.56
C GLY A 21 3.62 -42.51 13.00
N PHE A 22 3.72 -42.30 14.30
CA PHE A 22 3.57 -41.07 15.07
C PHE A 22 4.55 -39.99 14.61
N GLY A 23 4.18 -38.69 14.65
CA GLY A 23 5.17 -37.62 14.67
C GLY A 23 4.79 -36.35 13.91
N HIS A 24 4.17 -35.42 14.65
CA HIS A 24 4.05 -34.01 14.28
C HIS A 24 5.44 -33.41 14.03
N MET A 25 5.75 -33.01 12.80
CA MET A 25 6.85 -32.08 12.52
C MET A 25 6.43 -31.14 11.40
N SER A 26 5.71 -30.10 11.80
CA SER A 26 5.46 -28.90 11.02
C SER A 26 6.82 -28.24 10.76
N THR A 27 7.35 -28.44 9.55
CA THR A 27 8.57 -27.78 9.07
C THR A 27 8.35 -26.25 9.04
N PRO A 28 9.29 -25.45 9.58
CA PRO A 28 9.18 -23.98 9.56
C PRO A 28 9.05 -23.39 8.15
N GLY A 29 9.53 -24.11 7.13
CA GLY A 29 9.46 -23.69 5.72
C GLY A 29 8.05 -23.70 5.11
N CYS A 30 7.10 -24.46 5.66
CA CYS A 30 5.73 -24.54 5.13
C CYS A 30 4.91 -23.29 5.45
N VAL A 31 5.14 -22.69 6.62
CA VAL A 31 4.44 -21.47 7.06
C VAL A 31 4.96 -20.26 6.29
N LEU A 32 6.27 -20.20 6.02
CA LEU A 32 6.90 -19.12 5.26
C LEU A 32 6.44 -19.11 3.78
N ASN A 33 6.29 -20.28 3.17
CA ASN A 33 5.76 -20.40 1.81
C ASN A 33 4.29 -19.96 1.70
N LYS A 34 3.48 -20.18 2.75
CA LYS A 34 2.11 -19.65 2.80
C LYS A 34 2.06 -18.14 2.99
N LEU A 35 3.04 -17.54 3.67
CA LEU A 35 3.17 -16.08 3.82
C LEU A 35 3.60 -15.37 2.52
N PHE A 36 4.37 -16.06 1.65
CA PHE A 36 4.83 -15.52 0.37
C PHE A 36 3.93 -15.86 -0.83
N GLN A 37 2.94 -16.73 -0.67
CA GLN A 37 1.91 -16.92 -1.68
C GLN A 37 1.03 -15.68 -1.72
N LEU A 38 1.28 -14.82 -2.72
CA LEU A 38 0.43 -13.68 -3.01
C LEU A 38 -1.04 -14.15 -3.10
N PRO A 39 -1.97 -13.55 -2.34
CA PRO A 39 -3.38 -13.95 -2.34
C PRO A 39 -4.03 -13.84 -3.73
N THR A 40 -3.44 -13.03 -4.60
CA THR A 40 -3.90 -12.74 -5.95
C THR A 40 -2.84 -13.14 -6.97
N PRO A 41 -3.24 -13.75 -8.11
CA PRO A 41 -2.32 -14.00 -9.20
C PRO A 41 -1.74 -12.67 -9.74
N PRO A 42 -0.52 -12.69 -10.30
CA PRO A 42 0.04 -11.53 -10.97
C PRO A 42 -0.90 -10.97 -12.05
N LEU A 43 -0.78 -9.68 -12.36
CA LEU A 43 -1.59 -9.01 -13.37
C LEU A 43 -1.52 -9.76 -14.72
N SER A 44 -2.67 -9.97 -15.34
CA SER A 44 -2.75 -10.58 -16.67
C SER A 44 -2.12 -9.68 -17.72
N ARG A 45 -1.67 -10.24 -18.85
CA ARG A 45 -1.13 -9.45 -19.98
C ARG A 45 -2.09 -8.35 -20.46
N HIS A 46 -3.39 -8.62 -20.43
CA HIS A 46 -4.40 -7.63 -20.77
C HIS A 46 -4.43 -6.47 -19.76
N GLN A 47 -4.27 -6.74 -18.46
CA GLN A 47 -4.21 -5.70 -17.43
C GLN A 47 -2.91 -4.89 -17.53
N LEU A 48 -1.77 -5.53 -17.78
CA LEU A 48 -0.52 -4.81 -18.05
C LEU A 48 -0.66 -3.88 -19.25
N LYS A 49 -1.29 -4.33 -20.34
CA LYS A 49 -1.50 -3.49 -21.53
C LYS A 49 -2.36 -2.26 -21.22
N ARG A 50 -3.45 -2.43 -20.46
CA ARG A 50 -4.29 -1.29 -20.02
C ARG A 50 -3.52 -0.35 -19.09
N LEU A 51 -2.64 -0.89 -18.25
CA LEU A 51 -1.81 -0.10 -17.36
C LEU A 51 -0.77 0.71 -18.17
N GLU A 52 -0.14 0.12 -19.17
CA GLU A 52 0.78 0.80 -20.08
C GLU A 52 0.11 1.92 -20.88
N GLU A 53 -1.15 1.73 -21.27
CA GLU A 53 -1.97 2.73 -21.95
C GLU A 53 -2.48 3.85 -21.03
N HIS A 54 -2.38 3.67 -19.70
CA HIS A 54 -2.83 4.66 -18.73
C HIS A 54 -1.97 5.93 -18.81
N ARG A 55 -2.63 7.09 -18.79
CA ARG A 55 -1.97 8.39 -18.77
C ARG A 55 -2.47 9.20 -17.59
N TYR A 56 -1.57 9.54 -16.69
CA TYR A 56 -1.86 10.48 -15.62
C TYR A 56 -2.33 11.81 -16.17
N GLN A 57 -3.47 12.27 -15.69
CA GLN A 57 -3.91 13.65 -15.83
C GLN A 57 -4.35 14.14 -14.45
N SER A 58 -3.80 15.28 -14.04
CA SER A 58 -4.27 16.02 -12.87
C SER A 58 -4.70 17.41 -13.27
N ALA A 59 -5.70 17.93 -12.58
CA ALA A 59 -6.24 19.27 -12.80
C ALA A 59 -6.46 19.99 -11.46
N GLY A 60 -6.33 21.31 -11.48
CA GLY A 60 -6.42 22.17 -10.29
C GLY A 60 -5.08 22.32 -9.56
N ARG A 61 -5.07 23.14 -8.51
CA ARG A 61 -3.91 23.36 -7.64
C ARG A 61 -4.33 23.24 -6.18
N SER A 62 -3.53 22.54 -5.38
CA SER A 62 -3.75 22.55 -3.93
C SER A 62 -3.31 23.89 -3.34
N LEU A 63 -3.97 24.36 -2.28
CA LEU A 63 -3.75 25.69 -1.71
C LEU A 63 -2.29 25.97 -1.32
N LEU A 64 -1.61 24.98 -0.74
CA LEU A 64 -0.22 25.09 -0.28
C LEU A 64 0.80 24.65 -1.33
N GLU A 65 0.36 24.07 -2.44
CA GLU A 65 1.25 23.53 -3.47
C GLU A 65 2.20 24.59 -4.04
N PRO A 66 1.76 25.81 -4.44
CA PRO A 66 2.66 26.81 -4.99
C PRO A 66 3.79 27.22 -4.03
N LEU A 67 3.52 27.22 -2.73
CA LEU A 67 4.52 27.55 -1.70
C LEU A 67 5.53 26.41 -1.53
N MET A 68 5.04 25.17 -1.52
CA MET A 68 5.86 23.98 -1.30
C MET A 68 6.66 23.56 -2.54
N GLN A 69 6.29 24.01 -3.74
CA GLN A 69 7.01 23.68 -4.97
C GLN A 69 8.51 24.00 -4.90
N GLY A 70 8.88 25.19 -4.41
CA GLY A 70 10.29 25.57 -4.27
C GLY A 70 11.06 24.68 -3.29
N TYR A 71 10.42 24.27 -2.18
CA TYR A 71 10.98 23.33 -1.23
C TYR A 71 11.19 21.94 -1.86
N TRP A 72 10.20 21.41 -2.58
CA TRP A 72 10.29 20.10 -3.22
C TRP A 72 11.29 20.05 -4.38
N GLU A 73 11.40 21.13 -5.16
CA GLU A 73 12.41 21.25 -6.22
C GLU A 73 13.83 21.30 -5.66
N TRP A 74 14.03 22.03 -4.56
CA TRP A 74 15.29 22.00 -3.82
C TRP A 74 15.58 20.59 -3.27
N LEU A 75 14.58 19.93 -2.68
CA LEU A 75 14.72 18.63 -2.04
C LEU A 75 15.05 17.52 -3.04
N VAL A 76 14.32 17.44 -4.16
CA VAL A 76 14.62 16.47 -5.23
C VAL A 76 16.01 16.70 -5.81
N GLY A 77 16.48 17.95 -5.86
CA GLY A 77 17.85 18.30 -6.26
C GLY A 77 18.93 17.64 -5.40
N ARG A 78 18.64 17.38 -4.11
CA ARG A 78 19.54 16.71 -3.16
C ARG A 78 19.50 15.20 -3.25
N VAL A 79 18.49 14.62 -3.87
CA VAL A 79 18.40 13.17 -4.09
C VAL A 79 19.37 12.78 -5.21
N PRO A 80 20.30 11.84 -4.97
CA PRO A 80 21.16 11.31 -6.02
C PRO A 80 20.38 10.64 -7.15
N SER A 81 20.85 10.74 -8.39
CA SER A 81 20.16 10.19 -9.57
C SER A 81 20.06 8.66 -9.60
N TRP A 82 20.87 7.95 -8.81
CA TRP A 82 20.83 6.49 -8.70
C TRP A 82 19.73 5.98 -7.76
N ILE A 83 19.11 6.88 -6.97
CA ILE A 83 17.96 6.50 -6.13
C ILE A 83 16.73 6.40 -7.01
N ALA A 84 16.13 5.21 -7.02
CA ALA A 84 14.88 4.96 -7.73
C ALA A 84 13.70 5.69 -7.04
N PRO A 85 12.73 6.23 -7.81
CA PRO A 85 11.54 6.87 -7.26
C PRO A 85 10.77 6.01 -6.26
N ASN A 86 10.47 4.75 -6.63
CA ASN A 86 9.73 3.83 -5.76
C ASN A 86 10.45 3.53 -4.43
N LEU A 87 11.78 3.69 -4.38
CA LEU A 87 12.52 3.56 -3.12
C LEU A 87 12.23 4.76 -2.20
N ILE A 88 12.12 5.96 -2.76
CA ILE A 88 11.73 7.17 -2.01
C ILE A 88 10.34 6.98 -1.41
N THR A 89 9.38 6.51 -2.21
CA THR A 89 8.01 6.16 -1.78
C THR A 89 8.03 5.20 -0.58
N ILE A 90 8.78 4.08 -0.69
CA ILE A 90 8.87 3.07 0.38
C ILE A 90 9.53 3.62 1.64
N ILE A 91 10.57 4.43 1.52
CA ILE A 91 11.21 5.07 2.67
C ILE A 91 10.23 6.00 3.39
N GLY A 92 9.50 6.84 2.65
CA GLY A 92 8.49 7.73 3.22
C GLY A 92 7.40 6.95 3.94
N LEU A 93 6.83 5.95 3.29
CA LEU A 93 5.80 5.08 3.86
C LEU A 93 6.30 4.40 5.14
N SER A 94 7.52 3.84 5.13
CA SER A 94 8.11 3.17 6.29
C SER A 94 8.27 4.11 7.48
N ILE A 95 8.72 5.34 7.24
CA ILE A 95 8.86 6.36 8.28
C ILE A 95 7.48 6.66 8.90
N ASN A 96 6.45 6.92 8.09
CA ASN A 96 5.11 7.20 8.59
C ASN A 96 4.54 6.05 9.42
N ILE A 97 4.70 4.81 8.94
CA ILE A 97 4.28 3.59 9.66
C ILE A 97 5.01 3.50 11.00
N CYS A 98 6.35 3.61 11.00
CA CYS A 98 7.13 3.48 12.23
C CYS A 98 6.77 4.53 13.28
N THR A 99 6.60 5.80 12.87
CA THR A 99 6.26 6.87 13.81
C THR A 99 4.82 6.76 14.31
N THR A 100 3.89 6.28 13.47
CA THR A 100 2.50 6.04 13.90
C THR A 100 2.42 4.83 14.83
N VAL A 101 3.11 3.73 14.52
CA VAL A 101 3.16 2.53 15.38
C VAL A 101 3.78 2.84 16.73
N LEU A 102 4.79 3.70 16.78
CA LEU A 102 5.34 4.21 18.02
C LEU A 102 4.27 4.93 18.86
N LEU A 103 3.43 5.75 18.22
CA LEU A 103 2.34 6.44 18.90
C LEU A 103 1.27 5.47 19.40
N VAL A 104 0.91 4.46 18.59
CA VAL A 104 0.01 3.36 18.97
C VAL A 104 0.56 2.57 20.16
N PHE A 105 1.87 2.34 20.21
CA PHE A 105 2.52 1.65 21.32
C PHE A 105 2.35 2.39 22.66
N TYR A 106 2.43 3.73 22.64
CA TYR A 106 2.17 4.54 23.84
C TYR A 106 0.69 4.68 24.18
N CYS A 107 -0.17 4.70 23.15
CA CYS A 107 -1.60 4.97 23.29
C CYS A 107 -2.45 3.89 22.59
N PRO A 108 -2.45 2.64 23.07
CA PRO A 108 -3.11 1.52 22.39
C PRO A 108 -4.63 1.67 22.33
N THR A 109 -5.23 2.38 23.29
CA THR A 109 -6.69 2.64 23.30
C THR A 109 -7.04 4.03 22.81
N ALA A 110 -6.06 4.83 22.39
CA ALA A 110 -6.23 6.25 22.05
C ALA A 110 -6.88 7.08 23.18
N THR A 111 -6.77 6.63 24.44
CA THR A 111 -7.22 7.38 25.63
C THR A 111 -6.03 7.87 26.46
N GLU A 112 -4.88 7.23 26.29
CA GLU A 112 -3.65 7.55 26.99
C GLU A 112 -2.96 8.78 26.40
N GLN A 113 -2.01 9.33 27.15
CA GLN A 113 -1.17 10.43 26.67
C GLN A 113 0.24 9.92 26.40
N ALA A 114 0.71 10.08 25.16
CA ALA A 114 2.07 9.78 24.80
C ALA A 114 3.01 10.88 25.33
N PRO A 115 4.30 10.58 25.55
CA PRO A 115 5.26 11.63 25.84
C PRO A 115 5.37 12.60 24.65
N LEU A 116 5.60 13.89 24.93
CA LEU A 116 5.61 14.96 23.92
C LEU A 116 6.51 14.65 22.70
N TRP A 117 7.66 14.04 22.94
CA TRP A 117 8.60 13.70 21.87
C TRP A 117 8.03 12.67 20.88
N ALA A 118 7.09 11.80 21.29
CA ALA A 118 6.44 10.85 20.39
C ALA A 118 5.46 11.56 19.45
N TYR A 119 4.72 12.57 19.93
CA TYR A 119 3.90 13.42 19.07
C TYR A 119 4.75 14.22 18.09
N ILE A 120 5.87 14.78 18.54
CA ILE A 120 6.82 15.49 17.67
C ILE A 120 7.41 14.54 16.62
N ALA A 121 7.80 13.32 17.02
CA ALA A 121 8.31 12.31 16.11
C ALA A 121 7.27 11.93 15.04
N CYS A 122 5.99 11.79 15.42
CA CYS A 122 4.89 11.55 14.49
C CYS A 122 4.67 12.72 13.54
N ALA A 123 4.68 13.96 14.02
CA ALA A 123 4.54 15.15 13.19
C ALA A 123 5.70 15.29 12.20
N CYS A 124 6.95 15.07 12.65
CA CYS A 124 8.12 15.06 11.78
C CYS A 124 8.06 13.91 10.78
N GLY A 125 7.66 12.71 11.20
CA GLY A 125 7.50 11.54 10.33
C GLY A 125 6.48 11.78 9.22
N LEU A 126 5.32 12.35 9.56
CA LEU A 126 4.29 12.75 8.60
C LEU A 126 4.81 13.82 7.61
N PHE A 127 5.53 14.83 8.12
CA PHE A 127 6.11 15.87 7.27
C PHE A 127 7.18 15.32 6.31
N ILE A 128 7.99 14.36 6.78
CA ILE A 128 8.96 13.66 5.94
C ILE A 128 8.23 12.82 4.88
N TYR A 129 7.24 12.02 5.28
CA TYR A 129 6.46 11.20 4.35
C TYR A 129 5.86 12.04 3.21
N GLN A 130 5.10 13.11 3.52
CA GLN A 130 4.53 13.96 2.47
C GLN A 130 5.59 14.68 1.64
N SER A 131 6.79 14.92 2.19
CA SER A 131 7.90 15.50 1.42
C SER A 131 8.46 14.49 0.42
N LEU A 132 8.58 13.23 0.82
CA LEU A 132 9.14 12.15 0.02
C LEU A 132 8.16 11.70 -1.08
N ASP A 133 6.89 11.59 -0.74
CA ASP A 133 5.76 11.41 -1.68
C ASP A 133 5.78 12.49 -2.77
N ALA A 134 5.77 13.78 -2.40
CA ALA A 134 5.76 14.87 -3.38
C ALA A 134 6.98 14.92 -4.33
N ILE A 135 8.13 14.34 -3.95
CA ILE A 135 9.35 14.36 -4.77
C ILE A 135 9.57 13.08 -5.58
N ASP A 136 8.90 11.97 -5.32
CA ASP A 136 9.19 10.73 -6.02
C ASP A 136 8.82 10.83 -7.52
N GLY A 137 7.69 11.43 -7.86
CA GLY A 137 7.27 11.71 -9.23
C GLY A 137 8.16 12.76 -9.89
N LYS A 138 8.67 13.72 -9.11
CA LYS A 138 9.68 14.69 -9.58
C LYS A 138 10.99 14.00 -9.91
N GLN A 139 11.41 13.05 -9.07
CA GLN A 139 12.60 12.25 -9.31
C GLN A 139 12.40 11.37 -10.55
N ALA A 140 11.24 10.73 -10.70
CA ALA A 140 10.93 9.89 -11.86
C ALA A 140 11.04 10.67 -13.18
N ARG A 141 10.56 11.94 -13.20
CA ARG A 141 10.72 12.84 -14.35
C ARG A 141 12.19 13.21 -14.57
N ARG A 142 12.93 13.51 -13.50
CA ARG A 142 14.37 13.86 -13.56
C ARG A 142 15.24 12.71 -14.08
N THR A 143 14.93 11.46 -13.73
CA THR A 143 15.68 10.26 -14.12
C THR A 143 15.14 9.59 -15.38
N ASN A 144 14.14 10.17 -16.06
CA ASN A 144 13.44 9.58 -17.20
C ASN A 144 12.92 8.15 -16.93
N SER A 145 12.45 7.92 -15.70
CA SER A 145 11.92 6.62 -15.24
C SER A 145 10.45 6.69 -14.83
N SER A 146 9.70 7.69 -15.30
CA SER A 146 8.26 7.79 -15.11
C SER A 146 7.54 6.64 -15.83
N SER A 147 6.65 5.94 -15.12
CA SER A 147 5.84 4.86 -15.68
C SER A 147 4.47 4.79 -14.99
N PRO A 148 3.42 4.33 -15.69
CA PRO A 148 2.10 4.14 -15.08
C PRO A 148 2.09 3.14 -13.92
N LEU A 149 3.01 2.16 -13.92
CA LEU A 149 3.16 1.21 -12.83
C LEU A 149 3.77 1.88 -11.59
N GLY A 150 4.75 2.77 -11.76
CA GLY A 150 5.33 3.54 -10.66
C GLY A 150 4.31 4.45 -10.00
N GLU A 151 3.47 5.09 -10.80
CA GLU A 151 2.35 5.91 -10.33
C GLU A 151 1.28 5.09 -9.57
N LEU A 152 0.91 3.91 -10.10
CA LEU A 152 0.01 2.99 -9.38
C LEU A 152 0.60 2.55 -8.04
N PHE A 153 1.92 2.33 -8.00
CA PHE A 153 2.63 1.92 -6.80
C PHE A 153 2.64 3.03 -5.74
N ASP A 154 2.90 4.26 -6.16
CA ASP A 154 2.86 5.46 -5.33
C ASP A 154 1.47 5.66 -4.69
N HIS A 155 0.42 5.71 -5.50
CA HIS A 155 -0.96 5.80 -5.00
C HIS A 155 -1.38 4.62 -4.10
N GLY A 156 -0.85 3.43 -4.36
CA GLY A 156 -1.04 2.28 -3.48
C GLY A 156 -0.40 2.50 -2.10
N CYS A 157 0.78 3.11 -2.05
CA CYS A 157 1.46 3.49 -0.82
C CYS A 157 0.70 4.62 -0.09
N ASP A 158 0.18 5.60 -0.81
CA ASP A 158 -0.65 6.67 -0.24
C ASP A 158 -1.92 6.16 0.42
N SER A 159 -2.57 5.18 -0.20
CA SER A 159 -3.75 4.52 0.35
C SER A 159 -3.44 3.88 1.71
N LEU A 160 -2.32 3.14 1.77
CA LEU A 160 -1.87 2.51 3.00
C LEU A 160 -1.46 3.55 4.05
N SER A 161 -0.71 4.57 3.65
CA SER A 161 -0.25 5.64 4.51
C SER A 161 -1.41 6.40 5.14
N THR A 162 -2.47 6.67 4.37
CA THR A 162 -3.68 7.37 4.83
C THR A 162 -4.29 6.71 6.07
N VAL A 163 -4.30 5.37 6.13
CA VAL A 163 -4.80 4.63 7.31
C VAL A 163 -4.00 5.01 8.57
N PHE A 164 -2.68 5.05 8.46
CA PHE A 164 -1.80 5.41 9.58
C PHE A 164 -1.92 6.89 9.95
N VAL A 165 -2.02 7.80 8.96
CA VAL A 165 -2.18 9.23 9.23
C VAL A 165 -3.47 9.50 10.00
N VAL A 166 -4.59 8.91 9.58
CA VAL A 166 -5.88 9.11 10.24
C VAL A 166 -5.88 8.48 11.63
N LEU A 167 -5.32 7.28 11.78
CA LEU A 167 -5.16 6.63 13.09
C LEU A 167 -4.31 7.47 14.05
N GLY A 168 -3.14 7.92 13.60
CA GLY A 168 -2.24 8.77 14.38
C GLY A 168 -2.90 10.10 14.79
N THR A 169 -3.69 10.68 13.89
CA THR A 169 -4.48 11.90 14.19
C THR A 169 -5.51 11.63 15.28
N CYS A 170 -6.25 10.51 15.20
CA CYS A 170 -7.24 10.14 16.22
C CYS A 170 -6.60 9.94 17.60
N ILE A 171 -5.42 9.32 17.64
CA ILE A 171 -4.65 9.14 18.88
C ILE A 171 -4.17 10.48 19.42
N ALA A 172 -3.66 11.38 18.57
CA ALA A 172 -3.17 12.69 18.97
C ALA A 172 -4.24 13.56 19.64
N VAL A 173 -5.50 13.43 19.22
CA VAL A 173 -6.64 14.17 19.81
C VAL A 173 -7.42 13.36 20.85
N GLN A 174 -6.92 12.18 21.27
CA GLN A 174 -7.52 11.32 22.28
C GLN A 174 -8.98 10.92 21.99
N LEU A 175 -9.27 10.64 20.72
CA LEU A 175 -10.60 10.21 20.26
C LEU A 175 -11.02 8.83 20.79
N GLY A 176 -10.14 8.08 21.46
CA GLY A 176 -10.45 6.79 22.07
C GLY A 176 -11.52 6.87 23.18
N THR A 177 -11.73 8.05 23.76
CA THR A 177 -12.83 8.29 24.71
C THR A 177 -14.21 8.11 24.08
N ASN A 178 -14.30 8.26 22.75
CA ASN A 178 -15.50 8.12 21.95
C ASN A 178 -15.21 7.19 20.75
N PRO A 179 -15.21 5.85 20.94
CA PRO A 179 -14.80 4.90 19.91
C PRO A 179 -15.66 4.98 18.64
N ASP A 180 -16.94 5.35 18.74
CA ASP A 180 -17.82 5.55 17.58
C ASP A 180 -17.32 6.70 16.69
N TRP A 181 -16.89 7.81 17.31
CA TRP A 181 -16.31 8.95 16.60
C TRP A 181 -14.95 8.62 16.00
N MET A 182 -14.11 7.90 16.74
CA MET A 182 -12.82 7.40 16.22
C MET A 182 -13.03 6.50 14.99
N PHE A 183 -13.95 5.54 15.05
CA PHE A 183 -14.30 4.69 13.92
C PHE A 183 -14.81 5.52 12.75
N PHE A 184 -15.73 6.46 12.99
CA PHE A 184 -16.25 7.34 11.95
C PHE A 184 -15.14 8.16 11.29
N CYS A 185 -14.20 8.76 12.05
CA CYS A 185 -13.08 9.51 11.50
C CYS A 185 -12.15 8.62 10.64
N CYS A 186 -11.78 7.43 11.13
CA CYS A 186 -10.98 6.45 10.40
C CYS A 186 -11.66 6.02 9.09
N PHE A 187 -12.95 5.71 9.15
CA PHE A 187 -13.75 5.34 7.99
C PHE A 187 -13.86 6.50 7.00
N ALA A 188 -14.24 7.69 7.47
CA ALA A 188 -14.41 8.87 6.63
C ALA A 188 -13.11 9.27 5.91
N GLY A 189 -11.97 9.25 6.61
CA GLY A 189 -10.66 9.54 6.01
C GLY A 189 -10.30 8.57 4.89
N THR A 190 -10.45 7.26 5.15
CA THR A 190 -10.19 6.21 4.14
C THR A 190 -11.19 6.30 2.98
N PHE A 191 -12.46 6.56 3.28
CA PHE A 191 -13.53 6.68 2.28
C PHE A 191 -13.33 7.88 1.36
N MET A 192 -12.92 9.05 1.89
CA MET A 192 -12.61 10.21 1.06
C MET A 192 -11.44 9.93 0.11
N PHE A 193 -10.39 9.27 0.59
CA PHE A 193 -9.27 8.86 -0.26
C PHE A 193 -9.74 7.91 -1.38
N TYR A 194 -10.58 6.93 -1.04
CA TYR A 194 -11.20 6.04 -2.02
C TYR A 194 -12.04 6.82 -3.05
N CYS A 195 -12.86 7.79 -2.61
CA CYS A 195 -13.67 8.61 -3.51
C CYS A 195 -12.81 9.42 -4.49
N ALA A 196 -11.67 9.96 -4.05
CA ALA A 196 -10.75 10.68 -4.94
C ALA A 196 -10.18 9.77 -6.05
N HIS A 197 -9.83 8.53 -5.70
CA HIS A 197 -9.36 7.54 -6.66
C HIS A 197 -10.48 7.03 -7.56
N TRP A 198 -11.68 6.82 -7.02
CA TRP A 198 -12.87 6.47 -7.78
C TRP A 198 -13.22 7.56 -8.81
N GLN A 199 -13.16 8.83 -8.41
CA GLN A 199 -13.36 9.95 -9.33
C GLN A 199 -12.32 9.93 -10.45
N THR A 200 -11.06 9.66 -10.13
CA THR A 200 -9.98 9.56 -11.12
C THR A 200 -10.23 8.40 -12.08
N TYR A 201 -10.68 7.26 -11.56
CA TYR A 201 -11.06 6.09 -12.38
C TYR A 201 -12.19 6.41 -13.37
N VAL A 202 -13.22 7.15 -12.94
CA VAL A 202 -14.37 7.47 -13.80
C VAL A 202 -14.08 8.62 -14.77
N SER A 203 -13.40 9.67 -14.31
CA SER A 203 -13.19 10.90 -15.09
C SER A 203 -11.89 10.94 -15.87
N GLY A 204 -10.94 10.05 -15.57
CA GLY A 204 -9.59 10.07 -16.13
C GLY A 204 -8.72 11.23 -15.61
N THR A 205 -9.19 12.02 -14.64
CA THR A 205 -8.42 13.16 -14.11
C THR A 205 -8.54 13.25 -12.59
N LEU A 206 -7.39 13.27 -11.91
CA LEU A 206 -7.32 13.54 -10.48
C LEU A 206 -7.44 15.06 -10.25
N ARG A 207 -8.51 15.49 -9.57
CA ARG A 207 -8.75 16.91 -9.33
C ARG A 207 -8.26 17.31 -7.94
N PHE A 208 -7.38 18.29 -7.90
CA PHE A 208 -6.85 18.87 -6.68
C PHE A 208 -7.40 20.27 -6.47
N GLY A 209 -8.12 20.49 -5.38
CA GLY A 209 -8.51 21.84 -4.96
C GLY A 209 -9.37 22.63 -5.99
N ILE A 210 -9.06 23.93 -6.11
CA ILE A 210 -9.77 24.93 -6.93
C ILE A 210 -9.16 24.99 -8.33
#